data_AF-A0A968FT65-F1
#
_entry.id   AF-A0A968FT65-F1
#
_cell.length_a   1.000
_cell.length_b   1.000
_cell.length_c   1.000
_cell.angle_alpha   90.00
_cell.angle_beta   90.00
_cell.angle_gamma   90.00
#
_symmetry.space_group_name_H-M   'P 1'
#
loop_
_entity.id
_entity.type
_entity.pdbx_description
1 polymer ?
#
loop_
_entity_poly.entity_id
_entity_poly.type
_entity_poly.pdbx_seq_one_letter_code
_entity_poly.pdbx_strand_id
1 'polypeptide(L)' 'EYQADRTGAELMGDPAPLANALAKLERGAKQIPMDAEPATAHMFIVSPLSGKDMMSLFSTHPPMAKRIEALMAMRQPAGR' A
#
# COMPACT_ATOMS: atom_id res chain seq x y z
N GLU A 1 -8.52 1.61 3.92
CA GLU A 1 -7.13 1.12 3.90
C GLU A 1 -6.38 1.31 5.21
N TYR A 2 -6.14 2.54 5.68
CA TYR A 2 -5.35 2.74 6.92
C TYR A 2 -5.84 1.93 8.12
N GLN A 3 -7.16 1.83 8.31
CA GLN A 3 -7.72 1.02 9.38
C GLN A 3 -7.40 -0.47 9.21
N ALA A 4 -7.46 -1.00 7.98
CA ALA A 4 -7.12 -2.39 7.70
C ALA A 4 -5.63 -2.64 7.92
N ASP A 5 -4.75 -1.73 7.48
CA ASP A 5 -3.30 -1.81 7.72
C ASP A 5 -2.99 -1.81 9.22
N ARG A 6 -3.63 -0.89 9.95
CA ARG A 6 -3.48 -0.77 11.39
C ARG A 6 -3.92 -2.04 12.11
N THR A 7 -5.12 -2.54 11.81
CA THR A 7 -5.62 -3.79 12.40
C THR A 7 -4.71 -4.96 12.06
N GLY A 8 -4.23 -5.06 10.82
CA GLY A 8 -3.28 -6.10 10.42
C GLY A 8 -1.96 -6.04 11.19
N ALA A 9 -1.39 -4.84 11.35
CA ALA A 9 -0.18 -4.62 12.14
C ALA A 9 -0.38 -4.93 13.63
N GLU A 10 -1.52 -4.54 14.22
CA GLU A 10 -1.87 -4.85 15.60
C GLU A 10 -2.01 -6.37 15.82
N LEU A 11 -2.63 -7.09 14.87
CA LEU A 11 -2.77 -8.54 14.92
C LEU A 11 -1.43 -9.29 14.80
N MET A 12 -0.47 -8.75 14.04
CA MET A 12 0.87 -9.35 13.91
C MET A 12 1.83 -8.96 15.05
N GLY A 13 1.54 -7.89 15.79
CA GLY A 13 2.41 -7.34 16.83
C GLY A 13 3.65 -6.58 16.31
N ASP A 14 3.94 -6.64 15.01
CA ASP A 14 4.97 -5.85 14.33
C ASP A 14 4.45 -5.34 12.97
N PRO A 15 4.44 -4.02 12.71
CA PRO A 15 4.03 -3.47 11.42
C PRO A 15 5.07 -3.68 10.30
N ALA A 16 6.34 -3.96 10.61
CA ALA A 16 7.42 -3.96 9.62
C ALA A 16 7.24 -5.01 8.49
N PRO A 17 6.80 -6.25 8.76
CA PRO A 17 6.54 -7.23 7.71
C PRO A 17 5.47 -6.76 6.71
N LEU A 18 4.40 -6.10 7.19
CA LEU A 18 3.34 -5.57 6.33
C LEU A 18 3.82 -4.39 5.49
N ALA A 19 4.55 -3.46 6.10
CA ALA A 19 5.18 -2.35 5.37
C ALA A 19 6.11 -2.87 4.25
N ASN A 20 6.92 -3.89 4.54
CA ASN A 20 7.79 -4.54 3.55
C ASN A 20 7.01 -5.25 2.44
N ALA A 21 5.91 -5.94 2.78
CA ALA A 21 5.04 -6.59 1.79
C ALA A 21 4.44 -5.56 0.82
N LEU A 22 3.92 -4.45 1.35
CA LEU A 22 3.42 -3.33 0.54
C LEU A 22 4.53 -2.79 -0.37
N ALA A 23 5.71 -2.46 0.16
CA ALA A 23 6.83 -1.98 -0.65
C ALA A 23 7.22 -2.96 -1.78
N LYS A 24 7.15 -4.27 -1.52
CA LYS A 24 7.44 -5.30 -2.52
C LYS A 24 6.38 -5.33 -3.62
N LEU A 25 5.09 -5.22 -3.27
CA LEU A 25 3.99 -5.15 -4.24
C LEU A 25 4.10 -3.91 -5.13
N GLU A 26 4.38 -2.74 -4.54
CA GLU A 26 4.56 -1.49 -5.31
C GLU A 26 5.70 -1.61 -6.32
N ARG A 27 6.84 -2.17 -5.88
CA ARG A 27 7.99 -2.39 -6.76
C ARG A 27 7.66 -3.39 -7.88
N GLY A 28 6.99 -4.49 -7.56
CA GLY A 28 6.58 -5.49 -8.55
C GLY A 28 5.68 -4.90 -9.63
N ALA A 29 4.67 -4.12 -9.23
CA ALA A 29 3.75 -3.46 -10.16
C ALA A 29 4.45 -2.44 -11.07
N LYS A 30 5.48 -1.73 -10.56
CA LYS A 30 6.30 -0.82 -11.38
C LYS A 30 7.22 -1.56 -12.36
N GLN A 31 7.72 -2.74 -11.98
CA GLN A 31 8.63 -3.54 -12.80
C GLN A 31 7.89 -4.29 -13.91
N ILE A 32 6.68 -4.76 -13.62
CA ILE A 32 5.84 -5.50 -14.56
C ILE A 32 4.47 -4.82 -14.58
N PRO A 33 4.33 -3.73 -15.36
CA PRO A 33 3.04 -3.06 -15.52
C PRO A 33 2.02 -4.02 -16.12
N MET A 34 0.80 -3.96 -15.60
CA MET A 34 -0.32 -4.72 -16.14
C MET A 34 -1.18 -3.81 -17.01
N ASP A 35 -1.55 -4.29 -18.19
CA ASP A 35 -2.54 -3.61 -19.03
C ASP A 35 -3.95 -3.92 -18.49
N ALA A 36 -4.38 -3.11 -17.52
CA ALA A 36 -5.67 -3.27 -16.87
C ALA A 36 -6.64 -2.18 -17.34
N GLU A 37 -7.88 -2.58 -17.63
CA GLU A 37 -8.95 -1.65 -17.96
C GLU A 37 -9.23 -0.73 -16.75
N PRO A 38 -9.27 0.62 -16.93
CA PRO A 38 -9.55 1.55 -15.84
C PRO A 38 -10.82 1.23 -15.03
N ALA A 39 -11.86 0.71 -15.68
CA ALA A 39 -13.09 0.27 -15.01
C ALA A 39 -12.84 -0.83 -13.95
N THR A 40 -11.80 -1.64 -14.13
CA THR A 40 -11.43 -2.74 -13.22
C THR A 40 -10.32 -2.39 -12.23
N ALA A 41 -9.70 -1.21 -12.37
CA ALA A 41 -8.52 -0.84 -11.60
C ALA A 41 -8.75 -0.91 -10.07
N HIS A 42 -9.96 -0.56 -9.61
CA HIS A 42 -10.34 -0.60 -8.19
C HIS A 42 -10.36 -2.00 -7.56
N MET A 43 -10.31 -3.08 -8.35
CA MET A 43 -10.22 -4.46 -7.85
C MET A 43 -8.78 -4.87 -7.49
N PHE A 44 -7.78 -4.06 -7.86
CA PHE A 44 -6.38 -4.37 -7.64
C PHE A 44 -5.86 -3.80 -6.32
N ILE A 45 -4.96 -4.54 -5.67
CA ILE A 45 -4.29 -4.13 -4.43
C ILE A 45 -3.32 -2.97 -4.68
N VAL A 46 -2.68 -2.97 -5.85
CA VAL A 46 -1.79 -1.89 -6.33
C VAL A 46 -2.39 -1.33 -7.60
N SER A 47 -2.38 0.00 -7.74
CA SER A 47 -2.86 0.64 -8.96
C SER A 47 -2.12 0.06 -10.18
N PRO A 48 -2.82 -0.59 -11.12
CA PRO A 48 -2.19 -1.11 -12.34
C PRO A 48 -1.90 0.00 -13.34
N LEU A 49 -2.45 1.20 -13.11
CA LEU A 49 -2.31 2.37 -13.97
C LEU A 49 -1.16 3.25 -13.47
N SER A 50 -0.37 3.81 -14.39
CA SER A 50 0.71 4.75 -14.07
C SER A 50 0.33 6.17 -14.47
N GLY A 51 0.66 7.17 -13.64
CA GLY A 51 0.55 8.60 -13.99
C GLY A 51 -0.24 9.43 -12.98
N LYS A 52 -0.06 10.76 -13.02
CA LYS A 52 -0.71 11.72 -12.11
C LYS A 52 -2.23 11.79 -12.32
N ASP A 53 -2.70 11.58 -13.54
CA ASP A 53 -4.12 11.78 -13.90
C ASP A 53 -5.04 10.66 -13.39
N MET A 54 -4.49 9.52 -12.96
CA MET A 54 -5.23 8.37 -12.44
C MET A 54 -5.27 8.31 -10.90
N MET A 55 -4.68 9.28 -10.19
CA MET A 55 -4.88 9.41 -8.74
C MET A 55 -6.36 9.58 -8.37
N SER A 56 -7.17 10.14 -9.28
CA SER A 56 -8.61 10.32 -9.09
C SER A 56 -9.36 9.00 -8.92
N LEU A 57 -9.01 7.95 -9.68
CA LEU A 57 -9.64 6.62 -9.62
C LEU A 57 -9.35 5.87 -8.32
N PHE A 58 -8.27 6.23 -7.63
CA PHE A 58 -7.88 5.67 -6.33
C PHE A 58 -8.05 6.68 -5.20
N SER A 59 -8.87 7.73 -5.36
CA SER A 59 -9.04 8.77 -4.32
C SER A 59 -9.54 8.24 -2.98
N THR A 60 -10.21 7.09 -2.96
CA THR A 60 -10.68 6.41 -1.75
C THR A 60 -9.61 5.56 -1.07
N HIS A 61 -8.46 5.36 -1.73
CA HIS A 61 -7.31 4.61 -1.22
C HIS A 61 -6.07 5.53 -1.11
N PRO A 62 -5.47 5.69 0.08
CA PRO A 62 -4.24 6.44 0.20
C PRO A 62 -3.11 5.81 -0.62
N PRO A 63 -2.17 6.61 -1.15
CA PRO A 63 -1.00 6.09 -1.84
C PRO A 63 -0.21 5.08 -1.00
N MET A 64 0.36 4.04 -1.63
CA MET A 64 1.12 3.00 -0.93
C MET A 64 2.24 3.55 -0.04
N ALA A 65 2.97 4.56 -0.51
CA ALA A 65 4.01 5.22 0.28
C ALA A 65 3.47 5.78 1.61
N LYS A 66 2.25 6.33 1.60
CA LYS A 66 1.61 6.86 2.82
C LYS A 66 1.14 5.76 3.77
N ARG A 67 0.71 4.62 3.23
CA ARG A 67 0.39 3.42 4.02
C ARG A 67 1.64 2.87 4.71
N ILE A 68 2.76 2.77 3.97
CA ILE A 68 4.06 2.32 4.49
C ILE A 68 4.55 3.28 5.58
N GLU A 69 4.46 4.60 5.35
CA GLU A 69 4.82 5.62 6.34
C GLU A 69 4.01 5.46 7.64
N ALA A 70 2.69 5.29 7.53
CA ALA A 70 1.81 5.10 8.69
C ALA A 70 2.14 3.82 9.47
N LEU A 71 2.38 2.70 8.77
CA LEU A 71 2.80 1.43 9.40
C LEU A 71 4.14 1.57 10.11
N MET A 72 5.13 2.20 9.47
CA MET A 72 6.44 2.41 10.09
C MET A 72 6.36 3.34 11.29
N ALA A 73 5.44 4.30 11.31
CA ALA A 73 5.17 5.16 12.47
C ALA A 73 4.50 4.40 13.64
N MET A 74 3.80 3.29 13.39
CA MET A 74 3.28 2.41 14.45
C MET A 74 4.38 1.58 15.13
N ARG A 75 5.54 1.43 14.48
CA ARG A 75 6.66 0.67 15.04
C ARG A 75 7.24 1.46 16.21
N GLN A 76 7.04 0.95 17.43
CA GLN A 76 7.75 1.52 18.57
C GLN A 76 9.27 1.34 18.35
N PRO A 77 10.11 2.34 18.70
CA PRO A 77 11.54 2.12 18.72
C PRO A 77 11.82 0.91 19.62
N ALA A 78 12.61 -0.04 19.12
CA ALA A 78 13.01 -1.21 19.90
C ALA A 78 13.50 -0.71 21.27
N GLY A 79 12.80 -1.14 22.33
CA GLY A 79 13.18 -0.82 23.70
C GLY A 79 14.65 -1.18 23.92
N ARG A 80 15.36 -0.27 24.59
CA ARG A 80 16.72 -0.48 25.11
C ARG A 80 16.80 -1.72 26.00
#